data_AF-A0A1V6R2T6-F1
#
_entry.id   AF-A0A1V6R2T6-F1
#
_cell.length_a   1.000
_cell.length_b   1.000
_cell.length_c   1.000
_cell.angle_alpha   90.00
_cell.angle_beta   90.00
_cell.angle_gamma   90.00
#
_symmetry.space_group_name_H-M   'P 1'
#
loop_
_entity.id
_entity.type
_entity.pdbx_description
1 polymer ?
#
loop_
_entity_poly.entity_id
_entity_poly.type
_entity_poly.pdbx_seq_one_letter_code
_entity_poly.pdbx_strand_id
1 'polypeptide(L)'
;MTLDDLSSYSVPIRSVSQIDYRSFKVTSTTAPSSGIVAMSVLKALNTYDNFFAPDNVNLSTHRMDEAIPFGYGERANLGDPSFVKGMGQYQEDMLKQSTIDAIRGKISDFHTLNEQREEAELLQLPSRMSTWLMKDFLLWRPLLVLTFMINWCQIKFFFEYGYDNSTVKYMKQRGHNVIRTDPRLPDWSEAQAIRLLQNGTFEAAGEPRQSDDGGFAI
;
A
#
# COMPACT_ATOMS: atom_id res chain seq x y z
N MET A 1 19.68 23.09 -10.78
CA MET A 1 20.62 21.96 -10.77
C MET A 1 21.87 22.37 -11.53
N THR A 2 23.02 22.35 -10.88
CA THR A 2 24.34 22.74 -11.42
C THR A 2 25.32 21.57 -11.35
N LEU A 3 26.52 21.72 -11.94
CA LEU A 3 27.59 20.73 -11.78
C LEU A 3 28.05 20.60 -10.32
N ASP A 4 27.93 21.67 -9.54
CA ASP A 4 28.27 21.67 -8.11
C ASP A 4 27.26 20.85 -7.28
N ASP A 5 25.98 20.83 -7.68
CA ASP A 5 24.97 19.97 -7.05
C ASP A 5 25.31 18.47 -7.24
N LEU A 6 25.88 18.11 -8.40
CA LEU A 6 26.30 16.74 -8.70
C LEU A 6 27.60 16.36 -8.00
N SER A 7 28.58 17.27 -7.93
CA SER A 7 29.87 17.00 -7.29
C SER A 7 29.78 16.88 -5.77
N SER A 8 28.79 17.54 -5.16
CA SER A 8 28.51 17.49 -3.72
C SER A 8 27.54 16.39 -3.29
N TYR A 9 26.88 15.71 -4.24
CA TYR A 9 25.93 14.65 -3.93
C TYR A 9 26.62 13.43 -3.31
N SER A 10 26.07 12.94 -2.20
CA SER A 10 26.50 11.68 -1.57
C SER A 10 25.28 10.84 -1.21
N VAL A 11 25.42 9.52 -1.27
CA VAL A 11 24.34 8.58 -0.94
C VAL A 11 24.38 8.27 0.55
N PRO A 12 23.37 8.68 1.34
CA PRO A 12 23.32 8.35 2.76
C PRO A 12 22.91 6.89 2.99
N ILE A 13 23.65 6.18 3.85
CA ILE A 13 23.26 4.86 4.35
C ILE A 13 22.30 5.07 5.53
N ARG A 14 21.13 4.43 5.48
CA ARG A 14 20.08 4.56 6.50
C ARG A 14 19.70 3.19 7.08
N SER A 15 19.16 3.20 8.30
CA SER A 15 18.61 2.01 8.92
C SER A 15 17.30 1.57 8.23
N VAL A 16 17.10 0.25 8.20
CA VAL A 16 15.85 -0.37 7.77
C VAL A 16 14.88 -0.47 8.94
N SER A 17 13.59 -0.64 8.63
CA SER A 17 12.58 -1.01 9.62
C SER A 17 12.19 -2.48 9.45
N GLN A 18 11.80 -3.12 10.54
CA GLN A 18 11.45 -4.54 10.57
C GLN A 18 10.19 -4.77 11.42
N ILE A 19 9.33 -5.65 10.94
CA ILE A 19 8.16 -6.15 11.67
C ILE A 19 8.08 -7.66 11.61
N ASP A 20 7.38 -8.25 12.57
CA ASP A 20 6.97 -9.65 12.51
C ASP A 20 5.57 -9.75 11.90
N TYR A 21 5.40 -10.64 10.92
CA TYR A 21 4.16 -10.89 10.19
C TYR A 21 4.00 -12.39 9.93
N ARG A 22 3.03 -13.03 10.59
CA ARG A 22 2.65 -14.45 10.38
C ARG A 22 3.83 -15.44 10.24
N SER A 23 4.73 -15.44 11.23
CA SER A 23 5.97 -16.26 11.30
C SER A 23 7.14 -15.80 10.43
N PHE A 24 6.98 -14.72 9.68
CA PHE A 24 8.05 -14.10 8.89
C PHE A 24 8.47 -12.78 9.49
N LYS A 25 9.72 -12.39 9.24
CA LYS A 25 10.21 -11.05 9.50
C LYS A 25 10.21 -10.27 8.19
N VAL A 26 9.42 -9.20 8.12
CA VAL A 26 9.35 -8.31 6.96
C VAL A 26 10.26 -7.12 7.20
N THR A 27 11.12 -6.83 6.23
CA THR A 27 12.06 -5.69 6.27
C THR A 27 11.77 -4.76 5.12
N SER A 28 11.73 -3.45 5.36
CA SER A 28 11.60 -2.44 4.30
C SER A 28 12.27 -1.14 4.69
N THR A 29 12.28 -0.22 3.73
CA THR A 29 12.91 1.09 3.82
C THR A 29 12.14 2.05 4.73
N THR A 30 12.88 2.97 5.33
CA THR A 30 12.38 4.07 6.16
C THR A 30 12.34 5.37 5.35
N ALA A 31 11.75 6.42 5.93
CA ALA A 31 11.74 7.77 5.38
C ALA A 31 13.17 8.18 4.95
N PRO A 32 13.35 8.78 3.76
CA PRO A 32 12.36 9.43 2.90
C PRO A 32 11.50 8.48 2.03
N SER A 33 11.74 7.17 2.08
CA SER A 33 10.86 6.19 1.43
C SER A 33 9.62 5.89 2.29
N SER A 34 8.54 5.42 1.66
CA SER A 34 7.26 5.12 2.32
C SER A 34 7.04 3.63 2.63
N GLY A 35 8.10 2.81 2.65
CA GLY A 35 8.02 1.38 2.98
C GLY A 35 7.42 1.08 4.36
N ILE A 36 7.57 2.01 5.31
CA ILE A 36 6.97 1.94 6.65
C ILE A 36 5.44 1.92 6.62
N VAL A 37 4.82 2.54 5.61
CA VAL A 37 3.37 2.56 5.42
C VAL A 37 2.89 1.13 5.18
N ALA A 38 3.56 0.40 4.29
CA ALA A 38 3.31 -1.02 4.02
C ALA A 38 3.37 -1.87 5.27
N MET A 39 4.39 -1.64 6.11
CA MET A 39 4.51 -2.34 7.38
C MET A 39 3.36 -2.05 8.35
N SER A 40 2.91 -0.80 8.45
CA SER A 40 1.79 -0.42 9.34
C SER A 40 0.53 -1.21 9.00
N VAL A 41 0.15 -1.25 7.71
CA VAL A 41 -1.03 -2.01 7.26
C VAL A 41 -0.83 -3.51 7.42
N LEU A 42 0.34 -4.07 7.08
CA LEU A 42 0.60 -5.49 7.33
C LEU A 42 0.48 -5.82 8.82
N LYS A 43 0.95 -4.95 9.71
CA LYS A 43 0.84 -5.15 11.16
C LYS A 43 -0.62 -5.07 11.63
N ALA A 44 -1.43 -4.16 11.08
CA ALA A 44 -2.87 -4.14 11.28
C ALA A 44 -3.54 -5.43 10.80
N LEU A 45 -3.20 -5.91 9.61
CA LEU A 45 -3.75 -7.15 9.06
C LEU A 45 -3.30 -8.39 9.85
N ASN A 46 -2.12 -8.36 10.47
CA ASN A 46 -1.62 -9.44 11.32
C ASN A 46 -2.49 -9.69 12.56
N THR A 47 -3.29 -8.71 12.99
CA THR A 47 -4.19 -8.85 14.14
C THR A 47 -5.41 -9.73 13.83
N TYR A 48 -5.73 -9.99 12.56
CA TYR A 48 -6.83 -10.87 12.17
C TYR A 48 -6.36 -12.32 12.03
N ASP A 49 -7.07 -13.22 12.70
CA ASP A 49 -6.88 -14.67 12.51
C ASP A 49 -7.47 -15.13 11.17
N ASN A 50 -6.95 -16.24 10.64
CA ASN A 50 -7.43 -16.88 9.41
C ASN A 50 -7.54 -15.91 8.20
N PHE A 51 -6.64 -14.94 8.11
CA PHE A 51 -6.60 -13.97 7.01
C PHE A 51 -6.26 -14.67 5.69
N PHE A 52 -7.11 -14.46 4.68
CA PHE A 52 -7.10 -15.16 3.38
C PHE A 52 -7.17 -16.69 3.47
N ALA A 53 -7.71 -17.25 4.56
CA ALA A 53 -8.13 -18.65 4.55
C ALA A 53 -9.22 -18.87 3.48
N PRO A 54 -9.34 -20.08 2.88
CA PRO A 54 -10.24 -20.33 1.76
C PRO A 54 -11.71 -19.94 1.98
N ASP A 55 -12.20 -20.06 3.21
CA ASP A 55 -13.56 -19.71 3.63
C ASP A 55 -13.73 -18.23 4.04
N ASN A 56 -12.63 -17.47 4.12
CA ASN A 56 -12.58 -16.10 4.65
C ASN A 56 -12.02 -15.07 3.67
N VAL A 57 -11.82 -15.44 2.39
CA VAL A 57 -11.21 -14.58 1.36
C VAL A 57 -11.96 -13.25 1.24
N ASN A 58 -13.29 -13.28 1.12
CA ASN A 58 -14.11 -12.09 0.93
C ASN A 58 -13.96 -11.05 2.07
N LEU A 59 -14.01 -11.53 3.31
CA LEU A 59 -13.86 -10.67 4.48
C LEU A 59 -12.42 -10.19 4.65
N SER A 60 -11.45 -11.01 4.27
CA SER A 60 -10.03 -10.62 4.28
C SER A 60 -9.75 -9.52 3.27
N THR A 61 -10.29 -9.62 2.05
CA THR A 61 -10.23 -8.55 1.04
C THR A 61 -10.86 -7.27 1.57
N HIS A 62 -12.03 -7.36 2.23
CA HIS A 62 -12.67 -6.20 2.85
C HIS A 62 -11.79 -5.52 3.92
N ARG A 63 -11.24 -6.29 4.85
CA ARG A 63 -10.36 -5.78 5.92
C ARG A 63 -9.08 -5.17 5.35
N MET A 64 -8.54 -5.76 4.29
CA MET A 64 -7.38 -5.23 3.56
C MET A 64 -7.69 -3.86 2.96
N ASP A 65 -8.79 -3.76 2.20
CA ASP A 65 -9.22 -2.52 1.57
C ASP A 65 -9.52 -1.42 2.61
N GLU A 66 -10.06 -1.77 3.78
CA GLU A 66 -10.29 -0.80 4.87
C GLU A 66 -9.00 -0.37 5.60
N ALA A 67 -8.02 -1.27 5.72
CA ALA A 67 -6.75 -1.01 6.40
C ALA A 67 -5.83 -0.09 5.57
N ILE A 68 -5.76 -0.29 4.25
CA ILE A 68 -4.86 0.43 3.35
C ILE A 68 -4.94 1.96 3.52
N PRO A 69 -6.14 2.59 3.52
CA PRO A 69 -6.25 4.03 3.65
C PRO A 69 -5.76 4.60 4.98
N PHE A 70 -5.78 3.83 6.07
CA PHE A 70 -5.15 4.28 7.32
C PHE A 70 -3.64 4.45 7.15
N GLY A 71 -2.98 3.52 6.46
CA GLY A 71 -1.57 3.65 6.10
C GLY A 71 -1.31 4.88 5.22
N TYR A 72 -2.20 5.19 4.26
CA TYR A 72 -2.07 6.42 3.46
C TYR A 72 -2.32 7.70 4.26
N GLY A 73 -3.21 7.66 5.25
CA GLY A 73 -3.39 8.76 6.20
C GLY A 73 -2.10 9.02 6.98
N GLU A 74 -1.41 7.97 7.42
CA GLU A 74 -0.10 8.10 8.07
C GLU A 74 0.97 8.64 7.09
N ARG A 75 0.93 8.17 5.83
CA ARG A 75 1.84 8.62 4.77
C ARG A 75 1.81 10.13 4.56
N ALA A 76 0.65 10.78 4.70
CA ALA A 76 0.51 12.22 4.51
C ALA A 76 1.40 13.05 5.46
N ASN A 77 1.81 12.47 6.59
CA ASN A 77 2.67 13.12 7.58
C ASN A 77 4.15 12.68 7.49
N LEU A 78 4.49 11.80 6.54
CA LEU A 78 5.89 11.42 6.30
C LEU A 78 6.62 12.50 5.50
N GLY A 79 7.85 12.79 5.93
CA GLY A 79 8.76 13.71 5.25
C GLY A 79 10.20 13.20 5.28
N ASP A 80 11.09 13.88 4.55
CA ASP A 80 12.51 13.55 4.58
C ASP A 80 13.10 13.86 5.97
N PRO A 81 13.68 12.87 6.68
CA PRO A 81 14.25 13.06 8.01
C PRO A 81 15.40 14.08 8.07
N SER A 82 16.06 14.37 6.94
CA SER A 82 17.10 15.39 6.87
C SER A 82 16.53 16.81 6.97
N PHE A 83 15.23 16.99 6.70
CA PHE A 83 14.55 18.30 6.67
C PHE A 83 13.45 18.42 7.74
N VAL A 84 12.76 17.32 8.04
CA VAL A 84 11.68 17.27 9.03
C VAL A 84 12.16 16.52 10.28
N LYS A 85 12.15 17.22 11.42
CA LYS A 85 12.53 16.63 12.70
C LYS A 85 11.45 15.67 13.21
N GLY A 86 11.86 14.64 13.95
CA GLY A 86 10.93 13.71 14.63
C GLY A 86 10.43 12.55 13.76
N MET A 87 10.87 12.43 12.50
CA MET A 87 10.45 11.33 11.61
C MET A 87 10.83 9.94 12.12
N GLY A 88 11.93 9.81 12.87
CA GLY A 88 12.27 8.54 13.53
C GLY A 88 11.19 8.10 14.50
N GLN A 89 10.82 8.97 15.44
CA GLN A 89 9.79 8.69 16.44
C GLN A 89 8.42 8.45 15.79
N TYR A 90 8.05 9.25 14.79
CA TYR A 90 6.78 9.07 14.09
C TYR A 90 6.68 7.70 13.41
N GLN A 91 7.74 7.25 12.75
CA GLN A 91 7.78 5.91 12.13
C GLN A 91 7.70 4.78 13.16
N GLU A 92 8.33 4.94 14.33
CA GLU A 92 8.17 4.01 15.44
C GLU A 92 6.72 3.99 15.94
N ASP A 93 6.10 5.17 16.08
CA ASP A 93 4.73 5.33 16.55
C ASP A 93 3.70 4.70 15.60
N MET A 94 3.91 4.80 14.28
CA MET A 94 3.10 4.10 13.27
C MET A 94 3.09 2.58 13.51
N LEU A 95 4.23 2.01 13.92
CA LEU A 95 4.37 0.58 14.16
C LEU A 95 4.08 0.16 15.60
N LYS A 96 3.77 1.08 16.53
CA LYS A 96 3.42 0.71 17.91
C LYS A 96 2.12 -0.08 17.95
N GLN A 97 2.08 -1.11 18.80
CA GLN A 97 0.90 -1.98 18.90
C GLN A 97 -0.37 -1.18 19.26
N SER A 98 -0.27 -0.17 20.13
CA SER A 98 -1.38 0.72 20.47
C SER A 98 -1.98 1.44 19.27
N THR A 99 -1.15 1.87 18.32
CA THR A 99 -1.59 2.52 17.08
C THR A 99 -2.31 1.52 16.19
N ILE A 100 -1.74 0.32 16.07
CA ILE A 100 -2.32 -0.78 15.30
C ILE A 100 -3.68 -1.21 15.86
N ASP A 101 -3.79 -1.33 17.19
CA ASP A 101 -5.05 -1.67 17.86
C ASP A 101 -6.11 -0.58 17.67
N ALA A 102 -5.70 0.69 17.68
CA ALA A 102 -6.59 1.82 17.38
C ALA A 102 -7.07 1.82 15.91
N ILE A 103 -6.21 1.45 14.96
CA ILE A 103 -6.60 1.26 13.54
C ILE A 103 -7.59 0.11 13.43
N ARG A 104 -7.27 -1.06 14.00
CA ARG A 104 -8.14 -2.24 14.00
C ARG A 104 -9.51 -1.92 14.58
N GLY A 105 -9.57 -1.18 15.70
CA GLY A 105 -10.82 -0.79 16.35
C GLY A 105 -11.73 0.10 15.51
N LYS A 106 -11.22 0.73 14.45
CA LYS A 106 -12.01 1.53 13.51
C LYS A 106 -12.54 0.70 12.34
N ILE A 107 -11.89 -0.40 11.97
CA ILE A 107 -12.28 -1.23 10.83
C ILE A 107 -13.55 -2.02 11.19
N SER A 108 -14.62 -1.80 10.42
CA SER A 108 -15.87 -2.55 10.50
C SER A 108 -15.83 -3.73 9.54
N ASP A 109 -16.45 -4.85 9.89
CA ASP A 109 -16.59 -6.02 8.99
C ASP A 109 -17.85 -5.93 8.09
N PHE A 110 -18.70 -4.93 8.34
CA PHE A 110 -20.05 -4.84 7.75
C PHE A 110 -20.22 -3.69 6.75
N HIS A 111 -19.40 -2.65 6.84
CA HIS A 111 -19.49 -1.48 5.96
C HIS A 111 -18.11 -0.84 5.75
N THR A 112 -17.96 -0.10 4.66
CA THR A 112 -16.79 0.76 4.44
C THR A 112 -16.88 2.05 5.26
N LEU A 113 -15.73 2.67 5.54
CA LEU A 113 -15.62 3.99 6.16
C LEU A 113 -15.56 5.16 5.15
N ASN A 114 -15.72 4.91 3.84
CA ASN A 114 -15.56 5.93 2.80
C ASN A 114 -16.31 7.24 3.08
N GLU A 115 -17.61 7.17 3.40
CA GLU A 115 -18.44 8.36 3.66
C GLU A 115 -17.98 9.16 4.90
N GLN A 116 -17.48 8.48 5.94
CA GLN A 116 -17.00 9.14 7.16
C GLN A 116 -15.61 9.77 6.99
N ARG A 117 -14.80 9.25 6.07
CA ARG A 117 -13.46 9.78 5.77
C ARG A 117 -13.52 11.08 4.99
N GLU A 118 -14.54 11.25 4.14
CA GLU A 118 -14.81 12.49 3.42
C GLU A 118 -15.07 13.68 4.36
N GLU A 119 -15.74 13.44 5.49
CA GLU A 119 -16.03 14.48 6.50
C GLU A 119 -14.79 14.85 7.33
N ALA A 120 -13.90 13.88 7.61
CA ALA A 120 -12.68 14.10 8.38
C ALA A 120 -11.57 14.82 7.58
N GLU A 121 -11.46 14.59 6.27
CA GLU A 121 -10.48 15.27 5.39
C GLU A 121 -10.84 16.73 5.08
N LEU A 122 -12.12 17.11 5.17
CA LEU A 122 -12.55 18.51 5.03
C LEU A 122 -11.97 19.46 6.10
N LEU A 123 -11.37 18.92 7.16
CA LEU A 123 -10.84 19.69 8.29
C LEU A 123 -9.30 19.84 8.32
N GLN A 124 -8.52 19.16 7.48
CA GLN A 124 -7.04 19.22 7.58
C GLN A 124 -6.27 19.15 6.23
N LEU A 125 -5.83 20.34 5.78
CA LEU A 125 -4.60 20.67 5.02
C LEU A 125 -4.53 20.58 3.47
N PRO A 126 -3.69 21.44 2.83
CA PRO A 126 -3.59 21.60 1.39
C PRO A 126 -2.62 20.62 0.70
N SER A 127 -2.95 20.41 -0.56
CA SER A 127 -2.30 19.65 -1.64
C SER A 127 -0.76 19.55 -1.62
N ARG A 128 -0.26 18.31 -1.55
CA ARG A 128 0.81 17.75 -2.40
C ARG A 128 1.12 16.29 -2.03
N MET A 129 0.95 15.37 -2.98
CA MET A 129 1.50 14.02 -2.88
C MET A 129 2.06 13.58 -4.23
N SER A 130 3.33 13.15 -4.24
CA SER A 130 3.87 12.18 -5.19
C SER A 130 3.42 10.78 -4.77
N THR A 131 3.23 9.89 -5.73
CA THR A 131 2.70 8.52 -5.61
C THR A 131 3.81 7.52 -5.24
N TRP A 132 3.57 6.70 -4.21
CA TRP A 132 4.04 5.31 -4.11
C TRP A 132 3.03 4.55 -3.26
N LEU A 133 2.68 3.35 -3.74
CA LEU A 133 1.58 2.56 -3.25
C LEU A 133 2.01 1.41 -2.35
N MET A 134 1.17 1.12 -1.34
CA MET A 134 0.81 -0.27 -1.07
C MET A 134 -0.12 -0.71 -2.21
N LYS A 135 0.41 -1.50 -3.15
CA LYS A 135 -0.36 -2.32 -4.10
C LYS A 135 -0.13 -3.77 -3.67
N ASP A 136 -1.08 -4.68 -3.53
CA ASP A 136 -2.46 -4.86 -4.00
C ASP A 136 -3.29 -3.64 -4.42
N PHE A 137 -3.78 -3.68 -5.66
CA PHE A 137 -4.92 -2.89 -6.15
C PHE A 137 -4.68 -1.49 -6.76
N LEU A 138 -3.67 -1.39 -7.62
CA LEU A 138 -3.77 -1.07 -9.05
C LEU A 138 -4.44 0.31 -9.51
N LEU A 139 -3.81 1.08 -10.45
CA LEU A 139 -4.16 2.40 -11.06
C LEU A 139 -4.46 2.55 -12.60
N TRP A 140 -5.06 3.71 -12.96
CA TRP A 140 -5.64 4.28 -14.21
C TRP A 140 -4.69 4.79 -15.34
N ARG A 141 -5.22 5.03 -16.57
CA ARG A 141 -4.57 5.42 -17.87
C ARG A 141 -4.38 6.92 -18.25
N PRO A 142 -3.53 7.27 -19.27
CA PRO A 142 -3.26 8.63 -19.79
C PRO A 142 -4.01 8.93 -21.12
N LEU A 143 -4.09 10.12 -21.76
CA LEU A 143 -3.85 11.55 -21.50
C LEU A 143 -4.65 12.34 -22.56
N LEU A 144 -5.51 13.28 -22.14
CA LEU A 144 -6.01 14.40 -22.97
C LEU A 144 -6.18 15.57 -22.00
N VAL A 145 -5.49 16.68 -22.25
CA VAL A 145 -5.49 17.85 -21.35
C VAL A 145 -6.88 18.46 -21.33
N LEU A 146 -7.56 18.30 -20.19
CA LEU A 146 -8.56 19.23 -19.67
C LEU A 146 -8.35 19.31 -18.16
N THR A 147 -7.76 20.41 -17.70
CA THR A 147 -7.69 20.75 -16.27
C THR A 147 -9.11 20.88 -15.73
N PHE A 148 -9.49 20.03 -14.79
CA PHE A 148 -10.30 20.42 -13.64
C PHE A 148 -9.89 19.60 -12.41
N MET A 149 -9.46 20.32 -11.38
CA MET A 149 -9.48 19.92 -9.97
C MET A 149 -10.83 19.30 -9.58
N ILE A 150 -10.84 18.57 -8.45
CA ILE A 150 -11.98 18.00 -7.71
C ILE A 150 -12.28 16.55 -8.17
N ASN A 151 -12.05 15.49 -7.39
CA ASN A 151 -12.53 15.31 -6.02
C ASN A 151 -11.69 14.24 -5.30
N TRP A 152 -10.86 14.64 -4.33
CA TRP A 152 -10.39 13.76 -3.25
C TRP A 152 -11.55 13.54 -2.27
N CYS A 153 -12.60 12.87 -2.76
CA CYS A 153 -13.86 12.74 -2.01
C CYS A 153 -14.50 11.37 -2.26
N GLN A 154 -13.75 10.36 -2.74
CA GLN A 154 -14.20 8.97 -2.81
C GLN A 154 -12.96 8.05 -2.91
N ILE A 155 -12.75 7.18 -1.92
CA ILE A 155 -11.73 6.12 -2.02
C ILE A 155 -12.26 5.06 -3.00
N LYS A 156 -11.58 4.93 -4.15
CA LYS A 156 -11.90 3.95 -5.20
C LYS A 156 -10.98 2.74 -5.09
N PHE A 157 -11.55 1.55 -5.22
CA PHE A 157 -10.82 0.28 -5.22
C PHE A 157 -10.87 -0.36 -6.61
N PHE A 158 -9.71 -0.70 -7.17
CA PHE A 158 -9.59 -1.16 -8.56
C PHE A 158 -9.37 -2.66 -8.69
N PHE A 159 -10.44 -3.39 -9.05
CA PHE A 159 -10.44 -4.84 -9.26
C PHE A 159 -10.06 -5.19 -10.70
N GLU A 160 -9.01 -5.99 -10.91
CA GLU A 160 -8.68 -6.55 -12.23
C GLU A 160 -9.85 -7.41 -12.76
N TYR A 161 -10.03 -7.46 -14.09
CA TYR A 161 -11.08 -8.28 -14.71
C TYR A 161 -10.97 -9.78 -14.41
N GLY A 162 -9.76 -10.27 -14.08
CA GLY A 162 -9.54 -11.65 -13.66
C GLY A 162 -9.95 -11.93 -12.21
N TYR A 163 -10.15 -10.90 -11.39
CA TYR A 163 -10.48 -11.06 -9.98
C TYR A 163 -11.90 -11.61 -9.82
N ASP A 164 -12.08 -12.49 -8.84
CA ASP A 164 -13.32 -13.24 -8.62
C ASP A 164 -14.56 -12.33 -8.48
N ASN A 165 -15.58 -12.63 -9.28
CA ASN A 165 -16.80 -11.82 -9.36
C ASN A 165 -17.64 -11.90 -8.07
N SER A 166 -17.58 -13.01 -7.34
CA SER A 166 -18.31 -13.17 -6.08
C SER A 166 -17.74 -12.26 -5.00
N THR A 167 -16.42 -12.14 -4.95
CA THR A 167 -15.70 -11.21 -4.06
C THR A 167 -16.01 -9.76 -4.41
N VAL A 168 -15.95 -9.40 -5.70
CA VAL A 168 -16.30 -8.04 -6.16
C VAL A 168 -17.74 -7.66 -5.78
N LYS A 169 -18.68 -8.58 -5.92
CA LYS A 169 -20.07 -8.38 -5.49
C LYS A 169 -20.15 -8.19 -3.98
N TYR A 170 -19.42 -8.98 -3.20
CA TYR A 170 -19.34 -8.87 -1.75
C TYR A 170 -18.83 -7.49 -1.29
N MET A 171 -17.81 -6.95 -1.98
CA MET A 171 -17.26 -5.63 -1.69
C MET A 171 -18.28 -4.52 -1.97
N LYS A 172 -18.94 -4.56 -3.13
CA LYS A 172 -20.02 -3.61 -3.48
C LYS A 172 -21.17 -3.62 -2.47
N GLN A 173 -21.55 -4.80 -1.97
CA GLN A 173 -22.60 -4.92 -0.95
C GLN A 173 -22.27 -4.23 0.38
N ARG A 174 -20.98 -3.97 0.66
CA ARG A 174 -20.50 -3.27 1.86
C ARG A 174 -20.20 -1.78 1.60
N GLY A 175 -20.58 -1.25 0.44
CA GLY A 175 -20.43 0.15 0.09
C GLY A 175 -19.10 0.52 -0.57
N HIS A 176 -18.25 -0.45 -0.89
CA HIS A 176 -16.98 -0.16 -1.59
C HIS A 176 -17.22 0.41 -2.99
N ASN A 177 -16.55 1.51 -3.32
CA ASN A 177 -16.57 2.09 -4.66
C ASN A 177 -15.63 1.31 -5.60
N VAL A 178 -16.13 0.18 -6.08
CA VAL A 178 -15.37 -0.77 -6.90
C VAL A 178 -15.38 -0.39 -8.38
N ILE A 179 -14.18 -0.18 -8.92
CA ILE A 179 -13.92 -0.01 -10.35
C ILE A 179 -13.29 -1.30 -10.90
N ARG A 180 -13.79 -1.78 -12.05
CA ARG A 180 -13.19 -2.92 -12.75
C ARG A 180 -12.20 -2.44 -13.80
N THR A 181 -11.11 -3.17 -13.98
CA THR A 181 -10.01 -2.69 -14.80
C THR A 181 -9.26 -3.80 -15.56
N ASP A 182 -8.71 -3.44 -16.72
CA ASP A 182 -7.87 -4.34 -17.52
C ASP A 182 -6.46 -4.38 -16.92
N PRO A 183 -5.93 -5.55 -16.55
CA PRO A 183 -4.59 -5.66 -15.97
C PRO A 183 -3.45 -5.31 -16.93
N ARG A 184 -3.70 -5.14 -18.24
CA ARG A 184 -2.68 -4.82 -19.26
C ARG A 184 -2.50 -3.32 -19.55
N LEU A 185 -3.15 -2.45 -18.78
CA LEU A 185 -2.96 -1.01 -18.93
C LEU A 185 -1.60 -0.57 -18.33
N PRO A 186 -0.96 0.51 -18.84
CA PRO A 186 0.44 0.83 -18.52
C PRO A 186 0.72 1.40 -17.12
N ASP A 187 -0.30 1.60 -16.27
CA ASP A 187 -0.17 2.34 -14.99
C ASP A 187 -0.27 1.42 -13.75
N TRP A 188 -0.23 0.12 -14.01
CA TRP A 188 -0.14 -0.92 -13.01
C TRP A 188 1.30 -1.08 -12.53
N SER A 189 1.49 -1.80 -11.42
CA SER A 189 2.83 -2.15 -10.96
C SER A 189 3.21 -3.53 -11.44
N GLU A 190 4.50 -3.76 -11.53
CA GLU A 190 5.12 -4.99 -12.03
C GLU A 190 5.96 -5.56 -10.89
N ALA A 191 5.76 -6.83 -10.54
CA ALA A 191 6.39 -7.45 -9.39
C ALA A 191 7.41 -8.51 -9.81
N GLN A 192 8.57 -8.49 -9.16
CA GLN A 192 9.64 -9.45 -9.32
C GLN A 192 9.94 -10.08 -7.97
N ALA A 193 10.08 -11.40 -7.90
CA ALA A 193 10.34 -12.10 -6.65
C ALA A 193 11.36 -13.22 -6.82
N ILE A 194 12.20 -13.39 -5.78
CA ILE A 194 13.10 -14.53 -5.63
C ILE A 194 12.91 -15.09 -4.23
N ARG A 195 12.76 -16.42 -4.13
CA ARG A 195 12.65 -17.16 -2.86
C ARG A 195 13.84 -18.09 -2.72
N LEU A 196 14.59 -17.97 -1.62
CA LEU A 196 15.58 -18.94 -1.20
C LEU A 196 14.90 -20.05 -0.39
N LEU A 197 15.10 -21.30 -0.78
CA LEU A 197 14.56 -22.48 -0.12
C LEU A 197 15.52 -23.01 0.97
N GLN A 198 15.00 -23.82 1.89
CA GLN A 198 15.79 -24.39 3.00
C GLN A 198 16.94 -25.30 2.53
N ASN A 199 16.79 -25.93 1.37
CA ASN A 199 17.81 -26.76 0.72
C ASN A 199 18.89 -25.93 0.00
N GLY A 200 18.83 -24.59 0.03
CA GLY A 200 19.78 -23.69 -0.61
C GLY A 200 19.50 -23.37 -2.08
N THR A 201 18.44 -23.92 -2.68
CA THR A 201 18.05 -23.61 -4.07
C THR A 201 17.16 -22.38 -4.13
N PHE A 202 17.05 -21.78 -5.31
CA PHE A 202 16.21 -20.62 -5.54
C PHE A 202 14.95 -20.95 -6.34
N GLU A 203 13.91 -20.17 -6.14
CA GLU A 203 12.80 -20.01 -7.06
C GLU A 203 12.71 -18.54 -7.46
N ALA A 204 12.37 -18.27 -8.70
CA ALA A 204 12.17 -16.91 -9.20
C ALA A 204 10.81 -16.81 -9.89
N ALA A 205 10.15 -15.67 -9.74
CA ALA A 205 8.90 -15.35 -10.39
C ALA A 205 8.98 -13.93 -10.96
N GLY A 206 8.61 -13.82 -12.23
CA GLY A 206 8.45 -12.54 -12.92
C GLY A 206 6.98 -12.16 -13.11
N GLU A 207 6.76 -10.89 -13.37
CA GLU A 207 5.49 -10.29 -13.75
C GLU A 207 5.01 -10.83 -15.12
N PRO A 208 3.95 -11.67 -15.16
CA PRO A 208 3.49 -12.32 -16.39
C PRO A 208 2.96 -11.35 -17.45
N ARG A 209 2.73 -10.08 -17.12
CA ARG A 209 2.28 -9.04 -18.07
C ARG A 209 3.42 -8.41 -18.87
N GLN A 210 4.67 -8.59 -18.44
CA GLN A 210 5.83 -8.09 -19.17
C GLN A 210 6.33 -9.14 -20.16
N SER A 211 6.40 -8.76 -21.45
CA SER A 211 6.86 -9.67 -22.51
C SER A 211 8.33 -10.10 -22.35
N ASP A 212 9.15 -9.24 -21.75
CA ASP A 212 10.60 -9.43 -21.62
C ASP A 212 11.00 -9.86 -20.19
N ASP A 213 10.07 -10.49 -19.47
CA ASP A 213 10.28 -10.97 -18.12
C ASP A 213 10.07 -12.49 -18.01
N GLY A 214 10.84 -13.12 -17.13
CA GLY A 214 10.90 -14.57 -17.00
C GLY A 214 11.67 -14.96 -15.74
N GLY A 215 10.93 -15.25 -14.67
CA GLY A 215 11.50 -15.85 -13.46
C GLY A 215 12.11 -17.22 -13.79
N PHE A 216 13.45 -17.30 -13.75
CA PHE A 216 14.19 -18.54 -13.95
C PHE A 216 15.18 -18.75 -12.81
N ALA A 217 15.19 -19.94 -12.23
CA ALA A 217 16.14 -20.36 -11.21
C ALA A 217 16.70 -21.74 -11.57
N ILE A 218 18.01 -21.94 -11.34
CA ILE A 218 18.77 -23.18 -11.60
C ILE A 218 19.01 -23.91 -10.28
#